data_AF-A0A1H0Y552-F1
#
_entry.id   AF-A0A1H0Y552-F1
#
_cell.length_a   1.000
_cell.length_b   1.000
_cell.length_c   1.000
_cell.angle_alpha   90.00
_cell.angle_beta   90.00
_cell.angle_gamma   90.00
#
_symmetry.space_group_name_H-M   'P 1'
#
loop_
_entity.id
_entity.type
_entity.pdbx_description
1 polymer ?
#
loop_
_entity_poly.entity_id
_entity_poly.type
_entity_poly.pdbx_seq_one_letter_code
_entity_poly.pdbx_strand_id
1 'polypeptide(L)'
;MMDYSFYKEKFEETIKNIPQKGFNDAGLKLSIEIILESIALKIYKPEWSSDFQSPRNAKSRIFFSIWINDKTIKEGKLYYNIHALKLRELM
;
A
#
# COMPACT_ATOMS: atom_id res chain seq x y z
N MET A 1 -3.87 -10.61 -18.54
CA MET A 1 -2.64 -10.26 -17.84
C MET A 1 -2.71 -8.76 -17.63
N MET A 2 -2.58 -8.32 -16.39
CA MET A 2 -2.76 -6.92 -16.03
C MET A 2 -1.71 -6.05 -16.72
N ASP A 3 -2.12 -4.91 -17.26
CA ASP A 3 -1.18 -3.89 -17.74
C ASP A 3 -0.62 -3.11 -16.54
N TYR A 4 0.51 -3.59 -16.00
CA TYR A 4 1.12 -2.98 -14.83
C TYR A 4 1.49 -1.51 -15.03
N SER A 5 1.93 -1.13 -16.23
CA SER A 5 2.32 0.25 -16.52
C SER A 5 1.11 1.18 -16.46
N PHE A 6 0.03 0.80 -17.16
CA PHE A 6 -1.22 1.56 -17.17
C PHE A 6 -1.80 1.73 -15.76
N TYR A 7 -1.90 0.64 -15.00
CA TYR A 7 -2.50 0.71 -13.66
C TYR A 7 -1.61 1.42 -12.65
N LYS A 8 -0.28 1.33 -12.78
CA LYS A 8 0.65 2.08 -11.93
C LYS A 8 0.50 3.58 -12.16
N GLU A 9 0.44 3.99 -13.43
CA GLU A 9 0.18 5.39 -13.80
C GLU A 9 -1.17 5.87 -13.23
N LYS A 10 -2.23 5.07 -13.35
CA LYS A 10 -3.54 5.42 -12.77
C LYS A 10 -3.50 5.62 -11.25
N PHE A 11 -2.76 4.78 -10.53
CA PHE A 11 -2.56 4.95 -9.09
C PHE A 11 -1.78 6.24 -8.80
N GLU A 12 -0.70 6.50 -9.54
CA GLU A 12 0.12 7.71 -9.38
C GLU A 12 -0.68 8.99 -9.65
N GLU A 13 -1.47 9.02 -10.72
CA GLU A 13 -2.39 10.11 -11.06
C GLU A 13 -3.43 10.33 -9.96
N THR A 14 -4.05 9.25 -9.48
CA THR A 14 -5.09 9.32 -8.44
C THR A 14 -4.53 9.90 -7.15
N ILE A 15 -3.35 9.47 -6.71
CA ILE A 15 -2.73 9.97 -5.47
C ILE A 15 -2.41 11.47 -5.56
N LYS A 16 -1.99 11.97 -6.72
CA LYS A 16 -1.74 13.42 -6.91
C LYS A 16 -3.00 14.26 -6.64
N ASN A 17 -4.18 13.71 -6.90
CA ASN A 17 -5.46 14.39 -6.70
C ASN A 17 -6.00 14.25 -5.26
N ILE A 18 -5.41 13.39 -4.43
CA ILE A 18 -5.83 13.23 -3.03
C ILE A 18 -5.18 14.34 -2.18
N PRO A 19 -5.95 15.07 -1.35
CA PRO A 19 -5.40 16.10 -0.46
C PRO A 19 -4.34 15.53 0.49
N GLN A 20 -3.07 15.85 0.22
CA GLN A 20 -1.94 15.32 0.99
C GLN A 20 -1.86 15.88 2.41
N LYS A 21 -2.48 17.05 2.67
CA LYS A 21 -2.46 17.71 3.98
C LYS A 21 -2.97 16.80 5.10
N GLY A 22 -4.12 16.15 4.91
CA GLY A 22 -4.69 15.27 5.94
C GLY A 22 -3.81 14.05 6.26
N PHE A 23 -3.12 13.50 5.25
CA PHE A 23 -2.16 12.41 5.44
C PHE A 23 -0.92 12.90 6.19
N ASN A 24 -0.36 14.03 5.77
CA ASN A 24 0.83 14.63 6.38
C ASN A 24 0.59 15.03 7.84
N ASP A 25 -0.54 15.70 8.13
CA ASP A 25 -0.92 16.10 9.49
C ASP A 25 -1.09 14.88 10.42
N ALA A 26 -1.53 13.75 9.86
CA ALA A 26 -1.65 12.48 10.58
C ALA A 26 -0.34 11.67 10.64
N GLY A 27 0.75 12.13 10.01
CA GLY A 27 2.02 11.40 9.91
C GLY A 27 1.97 10.18 8.98
N LEU A 28 0.96 10.08 8.11
CA LEU A 28 0.79 8.97 7.17
C LEU A 28 1.64 9.19 5.92
N LYS A 29 2.20 8.09 5.41
CA LYS A 29 2.95 8.00 4.16
C LYS A 29 2.23 7.07 3.20
N LEU A 30 2.34 7.39 1.91
CA LEU A 30 1.77 6.63 0.80
C LEU A 30 2.91 5.99 -0.01
N SER A 31 2.74 4.75 -0.45
CA SER A 31 3.61 4.13 -1.45
C SER A 31 2.81 3.29 -2.44
N ILE A 32 3.21 3.31 -3.71
CA ILE A 32 2.70 2.39 -4.73
C ILE A 32 3.77 1.31 -4.94
N GLU A 33 3.38 0.04 -4.85
CA GLU A 33 4.28 -1.10 -4.96
C GLU A 33 3.66 -2.19 -5.83
N ILE A 34 4.49 -2.86 -6.62
CA ILE A 34 4.12 -4.10 -7.29
C ILE A 34 4.51 -5.24 -6.36
N ILE A 35 3.54 -6.05 -5.93
CA ILE A 35 3.75 -7.14 -4.98
C ILE A 35 2.75 -8.26 -5.26
N LEU A 36 3.20 -9.52 -5.23
CA LEU A 36 2.35 -10.70 -5.46
C LEU A 36 1.42 -10.53 -6.68
N GLU A 37 2.01 -10.18 -7.82
CA GLU A 37 1.28 -9.98 -9.10
C GLU A 37 0.14 -8.94 -9.02
N SER A 38 0.26 -7.99 -8.09
CA SER A 38 -0.72 -6.96 -7.83
C SER A 38 -0.06 -5.58 -7.79
N ILE A 39 -0.82 -4.54 -8.12
CA ILE A 39 -0.44 -3.15 -7.83
C ILE A 39 -1.19 -2.75 -6.56
N ALA A 40 -0.43 -2.29 -5.57
CA ALA A 40 -0.96 -1.92 -4.26
C ALA A 40 -0.59 -0.48 -3.92
N LEU A 41 -1.58 0.30 -3.49
CA LEU A 41 -1.40 1.51 -2.70
C LEU A 41 -1.30 1.09 -1.24
N LYS A 42 -0.19 1.43 -0.58
CA LYS A 42 0.01 1.24 0.85
C LYS A 42 -0.01 2.58 1.57
N ILE A 43 -0.68 2.60 2.71
CA ILE A 43 -0.75 3.73 3.64
C ILE A 43 -0.19 3.25 4.98
N TYR A 44 0.82 3.92 5.49
CA TYR A 44 1.50 3.51 6.70
C TYR A 44 1.99 4.71 7.50
N LYS A 45 2.19 4.53 8.80
CA LYS A 45 2.97 5.47 9.61
C LYS A 45 4.38 4.91 9.81
N PRO A 46 5.45 5.72 9.72
CA PRO A 46 6.79 5.30 10.08
C PRO A 46 6.89 4.65 11.45
N GLU A 47 6.09 5.13 12.42
CA GLU A 47 6.07 4.66 13.80
C GLU A 47 5.43 3.27 13.96
N TRP A 48 4.73 2.78 12.93
CA TRP A 48 4.14 1.43 12.91
C TRP A 48 5.10 0.35 12.43
N SER A 49 6.38 0.69 12.35
CA SER A 49 7.47 -0.17 11.93
C SER A 49 8.27 -0.67 13.13
N SER A 50 8.77 -1.90 13.06
CA SER A 50 9.77 -2.40 14.01
C SER A 50 11.16 -1.79 13.81
N ASP A 51 11.40 -1.18 12.65
CA ASP A 51 12.64 -0.48 12.30
C ASP A 51 12.31 0.98 11.97
N PHE A 52 12.67 1.89 12.88
CA PHE A 52 12.45 3.33 12.73
C PHE A 52 13.46 3.99 11.77
N GLN A 53 14.61 3.33 11.51
CA GLN A 53 15.64 3.84 10.59
C GLN A 53 15.26 3.53 9.14
N SER A 54 14.60 2.39 8.89
CA SER A 54 14.06 2.05 7.56
C SER A 54 12.60 1.57 7.59
N PRO A 55 11.62 2.43 7.93
CA PRO A 55 10.23 2.00 8.11
C PRO A 55 9.57 1.40 6.88
N ARG A 56 10.04 1.80 5.69
CA ARG A 56 9.56 1.25 4.41
C ARG A 56 10.01 -0.20 4.19
N ASN A 57 11.24 -0.51 4.60
CA ASN A 57 11.90 -1.80 4.35
C ASN A 57 11.88 -2.72 5.58
N ALA A 58 11.28 -2.26 6.67
CA ALA A 58 11.22 -2.99 7.92
C ALA A 58 10.60 -4.37 7.73
N LYS A 59 11.22 -5.36 8.38
CA LYS A 59 10.77 -6.76 8.36
C LYS A 59 9.34 -6.89 8.89
N SER A 60 8.99 -6.11 9.91
CA SER A 60 7.65 -6.08 10.50
C SER A 60 7.10 -4.65 10.50
N ARG A 61 5.90 -4.46 9.94
CA ARG A 61 5.19 -3.17 9.98
C ARG A 61 3.68 -3.34 9.82
N ILE A 62 2.93 -2.38 10.35
CA ILE A 62 1.49 -2.25 10.08
C ILE A 62 1.29 -1.28 8.90
N PHE A 63 0.45 -1.66 7.95
CA PHE A 63 0.02 -0.78 6.87
C PHE A 63 -1.39 -1.14 6.42
N PHE A 64 -2.13 -0.14 5.97
CA PHE A 64 -3.35 -0.35 5.19
C PHE A 64 -2.97 -0.46 3.72
N SER A 65 -3.60 -1.37 2.97
CA SER A 65 -3.39 -1.46 1.53
C SER A 65 -4.68 -1.61 0.77
N ILE A 66 -4.73 -0.98 -0.39
CA ILE A 66 -5.72 -1.19 -1.45
C ILE A 66 -4.97 -1.73 -2.65
N TRP A 67 -5.46 -2.79 -3.28
CA TRP A 67 -4.77 -3.39 -4.42
C TRP A 67 -5.71 -3.94 -5.49
N ILE A 68 -5.13 -4.08 -6.68
CA ILE A 68 -5.74 -4.74 -7.83
C ILE A 68 -4.79 -5.75 -8.45
N ASN A 69 -5.36 -6.76 -9.09
CA ASN A 69 -4.66 -7.70 -9.95
C ASN A 69 -5.60 -8.20 -11.05
N ASP A 70 -5.10 -9.11 -11.91
CA ASP A 70 -5.90 -9.71 -12.98
C ASP A 70 -7.26 -10.24 -12.52
N LYS A 71 -7.33 -10.86 -11.34
CA LYS A 71 -8.57 -11.39 -10.78
C LYS A 71 -9.52 -10.26 -10.38
N THR A 72 -9.05 -9.29 -9.59
CA THR A 72 -9.93 -8.22 -9.11
C THR A 72 -10.44 -7.35 -10.26
N ILE A 73 -9.61 -7.13 -11.29
CA ILE A 73 -10.02 -6.41 -12.51
C ILE A 73 -11.15 -7.16 -13.23
N LYS A 74 -11.00 -8.47 -13.45
CA LYS A 74 -12.05 -9.30 -14.07
C LYS A 74 -13.35 -9.31 -13.26
N GLU A 75 -13.25 -9.25 -11.94
CA GLU A 75 -14.39 -9.19 -11.03
C GLU A 75 -15.00 -7.79 -10.87
N GLY A 76 -14.37 -6.74 -11.42
CA GLY A 76 -14.78 -5.35 -11.20
C GLY A 76 -14.65 -4.91 -9.73
N LYS A 77 -13.64 -5.44 -9.01
CA LYS A 77 -13.44 -5.20 -7.57
C LYS A 77 -12.09 -4.54 -7.28
N LEU A 78 -12.04 -3.88 -6.12
CA LEU A 78 -10.82 -3.51 -5.43
C LEU A 78 -10.77 -4.26 -4.11
N TYR A 79 -9.61 -4.83 -3.81
CA TYR A 79 -9.39 -5.45 -2.50
C TYR A 79 -8.68 -4.46 -1.58
N TYR A 80 -8.98 -4.55 -0.29
CA TYR A 80 -8.34 -3.74 0.73
C TYR A 80 -8.22 -4.51 2.05
N ASN A 81 -7.21 -4.18 2.85
CA ASN A 81 -7.05 -4.74 4.19
C ASN A 81 -6.05 -3.91 5.02
N ILE A 82 -6.11 -4.05 6.34
CA ILE A 82 -5.04 -3.64 7.26
C ILE A 82 -4.15 -4.85 7.50
N HIS A 83 -2.90 -4.77 7.05
CA HIS A 83 -1.91 -5.82 7.26
C HIS A 83 -0.97 -5.46 8.41
N ALA A 84 -0.77 -6.43 9.29
CA ALA A 84 0.39 -6.47 10.18
C ALA A 84 1.36 -7.53 9.65
N LEU A 85 2.33 -7.11 8.85
CA LEU A 85 3.35 -8.00 8.29
C LEU A 85 4.18 -8.52 9.49
N LYS A 86 4.09 -9.83 9.78
CA LYS A 86 4.82 -10.58 10.83
C LYS A 86 4.43 -10.45 12.32
N LEU A 87 3.36 -9.74 12.70
CA LEU A 87 2.77 -9.95 14.05
C LEU A 87 2.29 -11.41 14.25
N ARG A 88 2.06 -12.13 13.15
CA ARG A 88 1.73 -13.56 13.13
C ARG A 88 2.90 -14.52 13.42
N GLU A 89 4.14 -14.05 13.36
CA GLU A 89 5.32 -14.88 13.69
C GLU A 89 5.76 -14.73 15.16
N LEU A 90 5.08 -13.86 15.93
CA LEU A 90 5.31 -13.61 17.35
C LEU A 90 4.25 -14.26 18.27
N MET A 91 3.32 -15.04 17.70
CA MET A 91 2.35 -15.88 18.42
C MET A 91 2.68 -17.35 18.21
#